data_AF-A0A838EQ29-F1
#
_entry.id   AF-A0A838EQ29-F1
#
_cell.length_a   1.000
_cell.length_b   1.000
_cell.length_c   1.000
_cell.angle_alpha   90.00
_cell.angle_beta   90.00
_cell.angle_gamma   90.00
#
_symmetry.space_group_name_H-M   'P 1'
#
loop_
_entity.id
_entity.type
_entity.pdbx_description
1 polymer ?
#
loop_
_entity_poly.entity_id
_entity_poly.type
_entity_poly.pdbx_seq_one_letter_code
_entity_poly.pdbx_strand_id
1 'polypeptide(L)'
;MDDFYLPEETLEWLSLKKSEYLSKLIENIEPDDFQFEEYLRFEDFIAATLSLPDWSVETLEDNQKIKTFCRTFGQPEVFHQMVIGALIPDQEKNEVYVPIISFVTRKESLVKIFSAGKLSRPTLN
;
A
#
# COMPACT_ATOMS: atom_id res chain seq x y z
N MET A 1 -20.32 12.86 12.99
CA MET A 1 -19.49 12.00 12.13
C MET A 1 -19.23 12.88 10.94
N ASP A 2 -18.09 13.56 10.93
CA ASP A 2 -17.73 14.42 9.80
C ASP A 2 -17.43 13.51 8.63
N ASP A 3 -18.21 13.64 7.55
CA ASP A 3 -17.97 12.91 6.33
C ASP A 3 -16.67 13.43 5.71
N PHE A 4 -15.65 12.58 5.68
CA PHE A 4 -14.40 12.87 4.98
C PHE A 4 -14.69 13.02 3.49
N TYR A 5 -14.57 14.23 2.97
CA TYR A 5 -14.82 14.55 1.57
C TYR A 5 -13.50 14.72 0.82
N LEU A 6 -13.25 13.85 -0.15
CA LEU A 6 -12.15 14.00 -1.09
C LEU A 6 -12.60 14.86 -2.28
N PRO A 7 -11.82 15.86 -2.71
CA PRO A 7 -12.07 16.58 -3.96
C PRO A 7 -12.12 15.62 -5.15
N GLU A 8 -12.95 15.93 -6.15
CA GLU A 8 -13.12 15.12 -7.37
C GLU A 8 -11.79 14.87 -8.08
N GLU A 9 -10.94 15.90 -8.22
CA GLU A 9 -9.59 15.80 -8.76
C GLU A 9 -8.73 14.75 -8.02
N THR A 10 -8.87 14.67 -6.70
CA THR A 10 -8.14 13.69 -5.89
C THR A 10 -8.67 12.27 -6.11
N LEU A 11 -9.99 12.11 -6.28
CA LEU A 11 -10.60 10.82 -6.58
C LEU A 11 -10.20 10.31 -7.97
N GLU A 12 -10.18 11.19 -8.97
CA GLU A 12 -9.74 10.86 -10.33
C GLU A 12 -8.26 10.44 -10.32
N TRP A 13 -7.42 11.21 -9.63
CA TRP A 13 -6.00 10.87 -9.49
C TRP A 13 -5.79 9.54 -8.76
N LEU A 14 -6.52 9.28 -7.66
CA LEU A 14 -6.48 7.99 -6.95
C LEU A 14 -6.90 6.83 -7.87
N SER A 15 -7.93 7.03 -8.69
CA SER A 15 -8.38 6.03 -9.66
C SER A 15 -7.30 5.72 -10.70
N LEU A 16 -6.64 6.75 -11.21
CA LEU A 16 -5.52 6.59 -12.14
C LEU A 16 -4.37 5.82 -11.49
N LYS A 17 -3.95 6.22 -10.28
CA LYS A 17 -2.90 5.52 -9.52
C LYS A 17 -3.23 4.07 -9.22
N LYS A 18 -4.49 3.78 -8.91
CA LYS A 18 -4.95 2.40 -8.73
C LYS A 18 -4.72 1.58 -10.00
N SER A 19 -5.09 2.10 -11.16
CA SER A 19 -4.84 1.43 -12.45
C SER A 19 -3.35 1.27 -12.75
N GLU A 20 -2.52 2.28 -12.47
CA GLU A 20 -1.06 2.21 -12.64
C GLU A 20 -0.43 1.12 -11.77
N TYR A 21 -0.71 1.12 -10.47
CA TYR A 21 -0.14 0.12 -9.56
C TYR A 21 -0.68 -1.29 -9.81
N LEU A 22 -1.95 -1.44 -10.18
CA LEU A 22 -2.49 -2.74 -10.60
C LEU A 22 -1.80 -3.25 -11.86
N SER A 23 -1.56 -2.39 -12.86
CA SER A 23 -0.87 -2.79 -14.08
C SER A 23 0.56 -3.22 -13.77
N LYS A 24 1.28 -2.43 -12.96
CA LYS A 24 2.62 -2.77 -12.48
C LYS A 24 2.65 -4.08 -11.70
N LEU A 25 1.64 -4.35 -10.86
CA LEU A 25 1.52 -5.61 -10.13
C LEU A 25 1.35 -6.79 -11.09
N ILE A 26 0.43 -6.69 -12.04
CA ILE A 26 0.15 -7.74 -13.04
C ILE A 26 1.41 -8.05 -13.88
N GLU A 27 2.16 -7.02 -14.28
CA GLU A 27 3.37 -7.19 -15.10
C GLU A 27 4.53 -7.89 -14.36
N ASN A 28 4.54 -7.84 -13.03
CA ASN A 28 5.66 -8.32 -12.22
C ASN A 28 5.31 -9.52 -11.33
N ILE A 29 4.05 -9.97 -11.34
CA ILE A 29 3.65 -11.14 -10.57
C ILE A 29 4.23 -12.41 -11.18
N GLU A 30 4.83 -13.25 -10.34
CA GLU A 30 5.38 -14.54 -10.78
C GLU A 30 4.28 -15.62 -10.79
N PRO A 31 4.28 -16.58 -11.74
CA PRO A 31 3.23 -17.59 -11.86
C PRO A 31 3.07 -18.52 -10.64
N ASP A 32 4.08 -18.62 -9.80
CA ASP A 32 4.10 -19.43 -8.56
C ASP A 32 3.92 -18.59 -7.28
N ASP A 33 3.56 -17.30 -7.42
CA ASP A 33 3.11 -16.44 -6.33
C ASP A 33 1.58 -16.48 -6.16
N PHE A 34 1.07 -15.81 -5.12
CA PHE A 34 -0.37 -15.67 -4.88
C PHE A 34 -1.06 -14.94 -6.03
N GLN A 35 -2.13 -15.51 -6.55
CA GLN A 35 -2.95 -14.88 -7.58
C GLN A 35 -3.98 -13.92 -6.97
N PHE A 36 -4.56 -13.03 -7.80
CA PHE A 36 -5.49 -11.99 -7.36
C PHE A 36 -6.67 -12.53 -6.54
N GLU A 37 -7.21 -13.68 -6.93
CA GLU A 37 -8.33 -14.33 -6.26
C GLU A 37 -7.99 -14.77 -4.84
N GLU A 38 -6.71 -14.96 -4.54
CA GLU A 38 -6.24 -15.40 -3.23
C GLU A 38 -6.08 -14.24 -2.25
N TYR A 39 -5.94 -13.00 -2.72
CA TYR A 39 -5.66 -11.83 -1.87
C TYR A 39 -6.75 -11.58 -0.83
N LEU A 40 -8.00 -11.86 -1.17
CA LEU A 40 -9.15 -11.72 -0.25
C LEU A 40 -8.98 -12.55 1.03
N ARG A 41 -8.23 -13.66 0.97
CA ARG A 41 -7.96 -14.51 2.13
C ARG A 41 -7.03 -13.85 3.15
N PHE A 42 -6.41 -12.73 2.79
CA PHE A 42 -5.41 -12.04 3.59
C PHE A 42 -5.84 -10.63 4.03
N GLU A 43 -7.09 -10.23 3.79
CA GLU A 43 -7.59 -8.89 4.16
C GLU A 43 -7.43 -8.60 5.65
N ASP A 44 -7.59 -9.61 6.51
CA ASP A 44 -7.42 -9.48 7.97
C ASP A 44 -6.02 -9.02 8.38
N PHE A 45 -5.01 -9.19 7.52
CA PHE A 45 -3.63 -8.77 7.79
C PHE A 45 -3.39 -7.29 7.47
N ILE A 46 -4.27 -6.62 6.71
CA ILE A 46 -4.09 -5.22 6.30
C ILE A 46 -3.99 -4.30 7.53
N ALA A 47 -4.88 -4.45 8.51
CA ALA A 47 -4.87 -3.63 9.73
C ALA A 47 -3.58 -3.83 10.54
N ALA A 48 -3.10 -5.07 10.63
CA ALA A 48 -1.83 -5.40 11.29
C ALA A 48 -0.63 -4.79 10.55
N THR A 49 -0.67 -4.75 9.22
CA THR A 49 0.38 -4.13 8.39
C THR A 49 0.42 -2.61 8.52
N LEU A 50 -0.74 -1.95 8.60
CA LEU A 50 -0.80 -0.50 8.77
C LEU A 50 -0.38 -0.05 10.17
N SER A 51 -0.74 -0.83 11.21
CA SER A 51 -0.47 -0.48 12.61
C SER A 51 0.98 -0.75 13.03
N LEU A 52 1.56 -1.87 12.58
CA LEU A 52 2.89 -2.34 13.00
C LEU A 52 3.63 -2.94 11.79
N PRO A 53 3.99 -2.11 10.80
CA PRO A 53 4.77 -2.56 9.65
C PRO A 53 6.18 -2.97 10.08
N ASP A 54 6.78 -3.94 9.39
CA ASP A 54 8.22 -4.23 9.53
C ASP A 54 9.04 -3.06 8.99
N TRP A 55 8.56 -2.43 7.91
CA TRP A 55 9.13 -1.23 7.34
C TRP A 55 8.08 -0.44 6.56
N SER A 56 8.35 0.85 6.39
CA SER A 56 7.59 1.71 5.48
C SER A 56 8.52 2.58 4.65
N VAL A 57 8.10 2.92 3.44
CA VAL A 57 8.82 3.85 2.56
C VAL A 57 7.87 4.91 2.07
N GLU A 58 8.42 6.10 1.83
CA GLU A 58 7.69 7.22 1.26
C GLU A 58 8.32 7.65 -0.07
N THR A 59 7.46 7.90 -1.06
CA THR A 59 7.81 8.51 -2.34
C THR A 59 6.95 9.74 -2.60
N LEU A 60 7.43 10.62 -3.49
CA LEU A 60 6.65 11.74 -3.98
C LEU A 60 6.30 11.46 -5.44
N GLU A 61 5.01 11.35 -5.73
CA GLU A 61 4.48 11.14 -7.08
C GLU A 61 3.43 12.21 -7.37
N ASP A 62 3.60 12.98 -8.45
CA ASP A 62 2.66 14.04 -8.86
C ASP A 62 2.32 15.03 -7.73
N ASN A 63 3.33 15.43 -6.94
CA ASN A 63 3.21 16.25 -5.73
C ASN A 63 2.38 15.63 -4.58
N GLN A 64 2.01 14.36 -4.67
CA GLN A 64 1.38 13.62 -3.60
C GLN A 64 2.37 12.66 -2.93
N LYS A 65 2.30 12.57 -1.61
CA LYS A 65 3.10 11.61 -0.86
C LYS A 65 2.45 10.24 -0.96
N ILE A 66 3.19 9.26 -1.48
CA ILE A 66 2.80 7.86 -1.42
C ILE A 66 3.53 7.21 -0.26
N LYS A 67 2.80 6.40 0.51
CA LYS A 67 3.34 5.61 1.59
C LYS A 67 3.03 4.14 1.37
N THR A 68 4.10 3.34 1.36
CA THR A 68 4.04 1.89 1.26
C THR A 68 4.40 1.28 2.61
N PHE A 69 3.54 0.39 3.08
CA PHE A 69 3.75 -0.42 4.27
C PHE A 69 3.95 -1.87 3.88
N CYS A 70 4.88 -2.53 4.56
CA CYS A 70 5.08 -3.95 4.43
C CYS A 70 5.19 -4.61 5.79
N ARG A 71 4.56 -5.78 5.91
CA ARG A 71 4.72 -6.65 7.06
C ARG A 71 4.81 -8.10 6.59
N THR A 72 5.75 -8.82 7.18
CA THR A 72 5.98 -10.24 6.94
C THR A 72 5.25 -11.06 8.00
N PHE A 73 4.53 -12.07 7.54
CA PHE A 73 3.82 -13.03 8.39
C PHE A 73 4.41 -14.42 8.13
N GLY A 74 4.31 -15.30 9.13
CA GLY A 74 5.08 -16.56 9.15
C GLY A 74 4.29 -17.84 9.38
N GLN A 75 2.94 -17.83 9.36
CA GLN A 75 2.13 -19.05 9.55
C GLN A 75 0.81 -18.97 8.78
N PRO A 76 0.38 -20.06 8.08
CA PRO A 76 1.07 -21.36 7.92
C PRO A 76 2.26 -21.33 6.94
N GLU A 77 2.46 -20.22 6.25
CA GLU A 77 3.56 -20.01 5.30
C GLU A 77 4.08 -18.57 5.42
N VAL A 78 5.29 -18.33 4.93
CA VAL A 78 5.88 -17.00 4.92
C VAL A 78 5.34 -16.19 3.75
N PHE A 79 4.80 -15.01 4.03
CA PHE A 79 4.34 -14.05 3.03
C PHE A 79 4.52 -12.61 3.50
N HIS A 80 4.53 -11.69 2.55
CA HIS A 80 4.58 -10.25 2.79
C HIS A 80 3.23 -9.64 2.40
N GLN A 81 2.60 -8.95 3.34
CA GLN A 81 1.45 -8.09 3.09
C GLN A 81 1.95 -6.69 2.75
N MET A 82 1.59 -6.22 1.56
CA MET A 82 1.90 -4.88 1.07
C MET A 82 0.63 -4.03 1.08
N VAL A 83 0.73 -2.79 1.56
CA VAL A 83 -0.35 -1.79 1.48
C VAL A 83 0.24 -0.48 0.99
N ILE A 84 -0.27 0.02 -0.14
CA ILE A 84 0.20 1.23 -0.81
C ILE A 84 -0.95 2.22 -0.82
N GLY A 85 -0.67 3.47 -0.44
CA GLY A 85 -1.69 4.51 -0.35
C GLY A 85 -1.10 5.90 -0.38
N ALA A 86 -1.96 6.88 -0.62
CA ALA A 86 -1.58 8.29 -0.62
C ALA A 86 -1.83 8.91 0.76
N LEU A 87 -0.95 9.82 1.17
CA LEU A 87 -1.20 10.74 2.29
C LEU A 87 -1.82 12.01 1.71
N ILE A 88 -3.11 12.18 1.94
CA ILE A 88 -3.90 13.31 1.44
C ILE A 88 -4.17 14.27 2.60
N PRO A 89 -3.87 15.58 2.47
CA PRO A 89 -4.24 16.54 3.48
C PRO A 89 -5.77 16.69 3.55
N ASP A 90 -6.33 16.60 4.75
CA ASP A 90 -7.72 16.96 5.01
C ASP A 90 -7.90 18.49 5.09
N GLN A 91 -9.12 18.95 5.38
CA GLN A 91 -9.44 20.38 5.49
C GLN A 91 -8.68 21.08 6.63
N GLU A 92 -8.23 20.34 7.64
CA GLU A 92 -7.45 20.83 8.78
C GLU A 92 -5.94 20.68 8.58
N LYS A 93 -5.50 20.21 7.40
CA LYS A 93 -4.11 19.88 7.05
C LYS A 93 -3.54 18.70 7.84
N ASN A 94 -4.37 17.85 8.42
CA ASN A 94 -3.94 16.54 8.88
C ASN A 94 -3.76 15.62 7.67
N GLU A 95 -2.76 14.74 7.71
CA GLU A 95 -2.55 13.76 6.64
C GLU A 95 -3.43 12.54 6.88
N VAL A 96 -4.35 12.27 5.95
CA VAL A 96 -5.18 11.06 5.93
C VAL A 96 -4.58 10.06 4.96
N TYR A 97 -4.40 8.82 5.43
CA TYR A 97 -3.92 7.74 4.58
C TYR A 97 -5.09 7.09 3.82
N VAL A 98 -5.05 7.17 2.50
CA VAL A 98 -6.05 6.56 1.60
C VAL A 98 -5.40 5.40 0.85
N PRO A 99 -5.76 4.13 1.14
CA PRO A 99 -5.24 2.98 0.44
C PRO A 99 -5.59 3.02 -1.05
N ILE A 100 -4.59 2.76 -1.90
CA ILE A 100 -4.73 2.65 -3.36
C ILE A 100 -4.84 1.18 -3.76
N ILE A 101 -3.86 0.36 -3.34
CA ILE A 101 -3.89 -1.09 -3.50
C ILE A 101 -3.29 -1.81 -2.29
N SER A 102 -3.71 -3.04 -2.07
CA SER A 102 -3.09 -4.00 -1.16
C SER A 102 -2.96 -5.34 -1.85
N PHE A 103 -1.85 -6.03 -1.62
CA PHE A 103 -1.59 -7.35 -2.18
C PHE A 103 -0.67 -8.15 -1.27
N VAL A 104 -0.61 -9.45 -1.51
CA VAL A 104 0.30 -10.37 -0.81
C VAL A 104 1.27 -11.01 -1.79
N THR A 105 2.44 -11.35 -1.30
CA THR A 105 3.48 -12.01 -2.10
C THR A 105 4.38 -12.88 -1.24
N ARG A 106 4.89 -13.98 -1.80
CA ARG A 106 6.01 -14.75 -1.22
C ARG A 106 7.36 -14.35 -1.85
N LYS A 107 7.34 -13.38 -2.76
CA LYS A 107 8.44 -13.06 -3.66
C LYS A 107 9.13 -11.77 -3.23
N GLU A 108 10.35 -11.91 -2.75
CA GLU A 108 11.25 -10.80 -2.45
C GLU A 108 11.51 -9.88 -3.66
N SER A 109 11.42 -10.42 -4.88
CA SER A 109 11.51 -9.65 -6.14
C SER A 109 10.39 -8.60 -6.21
N LEU A 110 9.14 -9.01 -5.94
CA LEU A 110 7.99 -8.13 -5.97
C LEU A 110 8.04 -7.10 -4.83
N VAL A 111 8.47 -7.53 -3.64
CA VAL A 111 8.71 -6.60 -2.52
C VAL A 111 9.67 -5.47 -2.91
N LYS A 112 10.81 -5.79 -3.55
CA LYS A 112 11.80 -4.81 -3.99
C LYS A 112 11.27 -3.80 -5.01
N ILE A 113 10.38 -4.24 -5.91
CA ILE A 113 9.77 -3.40 -6.95
C ILE A 113 8.88 -2.30 -6.34
N PHE A 114 8.28 -2.58 -5.20
CA PHE A 114 7.35 -1.69 -4.49
C PHE A 114 7.95 -1.04 -3.23
N SER A 115 9.20 -1.36 -2.87
CA SER A 115 9.94 -0.74 -1.77
C SER A 115 10.85 0.41 -2.22
N ALA A 116 10.71 0.89 -3.46
CA ALA A 116 11.49 2.03 -3.95
C ALA A 116 11.03 3.30 -3.23
N GLY A 117 11.94 4.00 -2.56
CA GLY A 117 11.63 5.25 -1.86
C GLY A 117 12.57 5.57 -0.71
N LYS A 118 12.23 6.61 0.05
CA LYS A 118 12.95 6.96 1.26
C LYS A 118 12.39 6.15 2.43
N LEU A 119 13.25 5.42 3.13
CA LEU A 119 12.85 4.65 4.30
C LEU A 119 12.26 5.59 5.36
N SER A 120 10.99 5.37 5.70
CA SER A 120 10.28 6.09 6.75
C SER A 120 10.32 5.21 7.98
N ARG A 121 11.08 5.62 9.00
CA ARG A 121 11.12 4.92 10.28
C ARG A 121 9.74 5.04 10.94
N PRO A 122 9.24 3.99 11.61
CA PRO A 122 8.01 4.12 12.38
C PRO A 122 8.21 5.23 13.42
N THR A 123 7.50 6.35 13.27
CA THR A 123 7.34 7.32 14.34
C THR A 123 6.44 6.65 15.38
N LEU A 124 7.06 6.16 16.45
CA LEU A 124 6.39 5.89 17.71
C LEU A 124 5.77 7.21 18.17
N ASN A 125 4.46 7.37 17.99
CA ASN A 125 3.65 8.29 18.79
C ASN A 125 3.36 7.64 20.14
#